data_AF-A0A958AJS7-F1
#
_entry.id   AF-A0A958AJS7-F1
#
_cell.length_a   1.000
_cell.length_b   1.000
_cell.length_c   1.000
_cell.angle_alpha   90.00
_cell.angle_beta   90.00
_cell.angle_gamma   90.00
#
_symmetry.space_group_name_H-M   'P 1'
#
loop_
_entity.id
_entity.type
_entity.pdbx_description
1 polymer ?
#
loop_
_entity_poly.entity_id
_entity_poly.type
_entity_poly.pdbx_seq_one_letter_code
_entity_poly.pdbx_strand_id
1 'polypeptide(L)'
;YEPTRPFGSLLAADKAGMGTVTMRTLTSGLLQKWIRQVNPADTFDYTPALLQFVLSNPLVDVALVGMRTADEVERNVAIVQEQAGRLDIGALHAKYV
;
A
#
# COMPACT_ATOMS: atom_id res chain seq x y z
N TYR A 1 0.89 9.30 -3.11
CA TYR A 1 0.27 10.63 -3.12
C TYR A 1 0.93 11.43 -2.02
N GLU A 2 1.50 12.59 -2.32
CA GLU A 2 2.04 13.51 -1.33
C GLU A 2 1.02 14.65 -1.15
N PRO A 3 0.22 14.67 -0.06
CA PRO A 3 -0.84 15.66 0.12
C PRO A 3 -0.33 17.11 0.10
N THR A 4 0.92 17.31 0.55
CA THR A 4 1.55 18.63 0.66
C THR A 4 2.09 19.15 -0.68
N ARG A 5 2.14 18.30 -1.71
CA ARG A 5 2.60 18.64 -3.06
C ARG A 5 1.78 17.87 -4.10
N PRO A 6 0.55 18.34 -4.42
CA PRO A 6 -0.36 17.60 -5.29
C PRO A 6 0.04 17.74 -6.77
N PHE A 7 0.90 16.85 -7.24
CA PHE A 7 1.24 16.69 -8.65
C PHE A 7 1.38 15.21 -9.04
N GLY A 8 1.42 14.92 -10.34
CA GLY A 8 1.70 13.58 -10.87
C GLY A 8 0.51 12.90 -11.56
N SER A 9 0.77 11.70 -12.08
CA SER A 9 -0.16 10.96 -12.95
C SER A 9 -1.46 10.54 -12.26
N LEU A 10 -1.42 10.21 -10.97
CA LEU A 10 -2.63 9.83 -10.22
C LEU A 10 -3.68 10.96 -10.20
N LEU A 11 -3.23 12.21 -10.00
CA LEU A 11 -4.12 13.38 -10.01
C LEU A 11 -4.61 13.71 -11.43
N ALA A 12 -3.82 13.43 -12.46
CA ALA A 12 -4.25 13.60 -13.84
C ALA A 12 -5.31 12.56 -14.24
N ALA A 13 -5.15 11.31 -13.78
CA ALA A 13 -6.11 10.23 -13.99
C ALA A 13 -7.45 10.54 -13.30
N ASP A 14 -7.40 10.95 -12.02
CA ASP A 14 -8.59 11.37 -11.26
C ASP A 14 -9.37 12.50 -11.96
N LYS A 15 -8.67 13.56 -12.39
CA LYS A 15 -9.27 14.67 -13.18
C LYS A 15 -9.91 14.23 -14.49
N ALA A 16 -9.40 13.15 -15.09
CA ALA A 16 -9.93 12.58 -16.33
C ALA A 16 -11.03 11.53 -16.08
N GLY A 17 -11.41 11.27 -14.83
CA GLY A 17 -12.38 10.23 -14.47
C GLY A 17 -11.86 8.81 -14.73
N MET A 18 -10.55 8.61 -14.70
CA MET A 18 -9.90 7.32 -14.95
C MET A 18 -9.55 6.59 -13.66
N GLY A 19 -9.94 5.33 -13.56
CA GLY A 19 -9.51 4.44 -12.49
C GLY A 19 -8.02 4.13 -12.56
N THR A 20 -7.43 3.89 -11.39
CA THR A 20 -6.00 3.68 -11.18
C THR A 20 -5.73 2.33 -10.53
N VAL A 21 -4.70 1.65 -11.01
CA VAL A 21 -4.26 0.35 -10.47
C VAL A 21 -2.80 0.46 -10.09
N THR A 22 -2.47 0.05 -8.86
CA THR A 22 -1.07 -0.07 -8.43
C THR A 22 -0.54 -1.46 -8.72
N MET A 23 0.62 -1.54 -9.37
CA MET A 23 1.37 -2.80 -9.51
C MET A 23 2.46 -2.89 -8.46
N ARG A 24 2.86 -4.12 -8.13
CA ARG A 24 3.86 -4.40 -7.09
C ARG A 24 3.49 -3.72 -5.76
N THR A 25 2.21 -3.73 -5.39
CA THR A 25 1.66 -3.16 -4.16
C THR A 25 2.48 -3.56 -2.92
N LEU A 26 2.92 -4.82 -2.85
CA LEU A 26 3.72 -5.35 -1.74
C LEU A 26 5.24 -5.34 -2.04
N THR A 27 5.69 -4.47 -2.93
CA THR A 27 7.08 -4.37 -3.45
C THR A 27 7.60 -5.63 -4.14
N SER A 28 6.71 -6.55 -4.51
CA SER A 28 7.08 -7.91 -4.98
C SER A 28 7.95 -8.68 -3.98
N GLY A 29 7.85 -8.38 -2.68
CA GLY A 29 8.67 -8.99 -1.63
C GLY A 29 10.10 -8.45 -1.54
N LEU A 30 10.48 -7.46 -2.37
CA LEU A 30 11.86 -6.95 -2.39
C LEU A 30 12.22 -6.20 -1.11
N LEU A 31 11.30 -5.38 -0.59
CA LEU A 31 11.51 -4.65 0.65
C LEU A 31 11.78 -5.61 1.80
N GLN A 32 10.93 -6.63 1.96
CA GLN A 32 11.02 -7.63 3.01
C GLN A 32 12.31 -8.46 2.90
N LYS A 33 12.69 -8.84 1.68
CA LYS A 33 13.97 -9.52 1.42
C LYS A 33 15.17 -8.66 1.82
N TRP A 34 15.15 -7.39 1.47
CA TRP A 34 16.24 -6.47 1.79
C TRP A 34 16.31 -6.17 3.30
N ILE A 35 15.18 -5.91 3.97
CA ILE A 35 15.15 -5.68 5.42
C ILE A 35 15.76 -6.86 6.16
N ARG A 36 15.44 -8.11 5.79
CA ARG A 36 16.04 -9.30 6.41
C ARG A 36 17.54 -9.44 6.16
N GLN A 37 18.08 -8.86 5.08
CA GLN A 37 19.53 -8.85 4.86
C GLN A 37 20.25 -7.90 5.82
N VAL A 38 19.66 -6.73 6.10
CA VAL A 38 20.27 -5.71 6.97
C VAL A 38 19.91 -5.88 8.45
N ASN A 39 18.77 -6.52 8.73
CA ASN A 39 18.29 -6.90 10.06
C ASN A 39 17.83 -8.37 10.06
N PRO A 40 18.74 -9.34 10.23
CA PRO A 40 18.40 -10.76 10.21
C PRO A 40 17.45 -11.22 11.32
N ALA A 41 17.28 -10.43 12.38
CA ALA A 41 16.34 -10.72 13.47
C ALA A 41 14.90 -10.24 13.18
N ASP A 42 14.66 -9.60 12.03
CA ASP A 42 13.34 -9.15 11.64
C ASP A 42 12.37 -10.32 11.44
N THR A 43 11.27 -10.28 12.17
CA THR A 43 10.17 -11.26 12.11
C THR A 43 8.84 -10.63 11.69
N PHE A 44 8.84 -9.34 11.34
CA PHE A 44 7.62 -8.61 11.04
C PHE A 44 7.03 -9.02 9.69
N ASP A 45 5.72 -9.28 9.65
CA ASP A 45 4.99 -9.43 8.39
C ASP A 45 4.54 -8.06 7.87
N TYR A 46 5.27 -7.55 6.90
CA TYR A 46 4.98 -6.28 6.25
C TYR A 46 3.73 -6.31 5.35
N THR A 47 3.16 -7.49 5.07
CA THR A 47 2.07 -7.64 4.10
C THR A 47 0.84 -6.78 4.44
N PRO A 48 0.28 -6.85 5.67
CA PRO A 48 -0.83 -5.99 6.04
C PRO A 48 -0.45 -4.51 6.01
N ALA A 49 0.71 -4.14 6.55
CA ALA A 49 1.15 -2.75 6.63
C ALA A 49 1.29 -2.10 5.25
N LEU A 50 1.92 -2.79 4.29
CA LEU A 50 2.11 -2.30 2.92
C LEU A 50 0.79 -2.21 2.16
N LEU A 51 -0.08 -3.23 2.29
CA LEU A 51 -1.38 -3.22 1.63
C LEU A 51 -2.27 -2.10 2.17
N GLN A 52 -2.32 -1.96 3.50
CA GLN A 52 -3.04 -0.87 4.16
C GLN A 52 -2.53 0.49 3.73
N PHE A 53 -1.21 0.68 3.66
CA PHE A 53 -0.61 1.93 3.17
C PHE A 53 -1.07 2.27 1.75
N VAL A 54 -1.03 1.31 0.82
CA VAL A 54 -1.47 1.55 -0.56
C VAL A 54 -2.97 1.88 -0.62
N LEU A 55 -3.80 1.10 0.09
CA LEU A 55 -5.25 1.29 0.11
C LEU A 55 -5.71 2.52 0.89
N SER A 56 -4.81 3.16 1.63
CA SER A 56 -5.09 4.43 2.32
C SER A 56 -4.95 5.65 1.39
N ASN A 57 -4.40 5.46 0.19
CA ASN A 57 -4.32 6.51 -0.81
C ASN A 57 -5.66 6.64 -1.54
N PRO A 58 -6.38 7.77 -1.40
CA PRO A 58 -7.70 7.94 -2.02
C PRO A 58 -7.65 7.96 -3.55
N LEU A 59 -6.46 8.14 -4.14
CA LEU A 59 -6.25 8.11 -5.59
C LEU A 59 -5.80 6.73 -6.10
N VAL A 60 -6.07 5.66 -5.35
CA VAL A 60 -5.80 4.28 -5.74
C VAL A 60 -7.11 3.50 -5.67
N ASP A 61 -7.63 3.11 -6.82
CA ASP A 61 -8.88 2.35 -6.91
C ASP A 61 -8.65 0.85 -6.73
N VAL A 62 -7.51 0.35 -7.21
CA VAL A 62 -7.17 -1.08 -7.15
C VAL A 62 -5.72 -1.29 -6.72
N ALA A 63 -5.55 -2.18 -5.74
CA ALA A 63 -4.25 -2.69 -5.33
C ALA A 63 -4.02 -4.11 -5.90
N LEU A 64 -3.13 -4.24 -6.89
CA LEU A 64 -2.84 -5.54 -7.50
C LEU A 64 -1.84 -6.33 -6.65
N VAL A 65 -2.36 -7.35 -5.96
CA VAL A 65 -1.58 -8.26 -5.12
C VAL A 65 -1.37 -9.61 -5.80
N GLY A 66 -0.18 -10.18 -5.63
CA GLY A 66 0.15 -11.51 -6.11
C GLY A 66 -0.24 -12.57 -5.08
N MET A 67 -0.79 -13.68 -5.55
CA MET A 67 -1.20 -14.83 -4.76
C MET A 67 -1.16 -16.09 -5.63
N ARG A 68 -0.98 -17.24 -4.99
CA ARG A 68 -0.87 -18.57 -5.62
C ARG A 68 -1.81 -19.59 -4.99
N THR A 69 -2.36 -19.30 -3.82
CA THR A 69 -3.23 -20.19 -3.05
C THR A 69 -4.51 -19.49 -2.64
N ALA A 70 -5.58 -20.26 -2.40
CA ALA A 70 -6.84 -19.72 -1.88
C ALA A 70 -6.65 -19.03 -0.52
N ASP A 71 -5.85 -19.61 0.37
CA ASP A 71 -5.56 -19.02 1.68
C ASP A 71 -4.87 -17.64 1.59
N GLU A 72 -4.03 -17.42 0.58
CA GLU A 72 -3.47 -16.08 0.31
C GLU A 72 -4.54 -15.10 -0.19
N VAL A 73 -5.49 -15.56 -1.02
CA VAL A 73 -6.62 -14.75 -1.45
C VAL A 73 -7.43 -14.31 -0.22
N GLU A 74 -7.83 -15.25 0.63
CA GLU A 74 -8.65 -14.96 1.81
C GLU A 74 -7.93 -14.01 2.79
N ARG A 75 -6.63 -14.19 3.02
CA ARG A 75 -5.85 -13.26 3.85
C ARG A 75 -5.78 -11.86 3.24
N ASN A 76 -5.56 -11.75 1.93
CA ASN A 76 -5.56 -10.45 1.24
C ASN A 76 -6.93 -9.77 1.34
N VAL A 77 -8.02 -10.52 1.14
CA VAL A 77 -9.40 -10.02 1.29
C VAL A 77 -9.65 -9.55 2.72
N ALA A 78 -9.23 -10.31 3.73
CA ALA A 78 -9.37 -9.91 5.13
C ALA A 78 -8.70 -8.56 5.43
N ILE A 79 -7.50 -8.31 4.88
CA ILE A 79 -6.82 -7.01 5.01
C ILE A 79 -7.59 -5.88 4.31
N VAL A 80 -8.19 -6.15 3.16
CA VAL A 80 -9.01 -5.16 2.45
C VAL A 80 -10.24 -4.79 3.27
N GLN A 81 -10.91 -5.78 3.88
CA GLN A 81 -12.10 -5.60 4.72
C GLN A 81 -11.80 -4.92 6.06
N GLU A 82 -10.57 -5.04 6.56
CA GLU A 82 -10.11 -4.35 7.76
C GLU A 82 -9.88 -2.85 7.49
N GLN A 83 -10.97 -2.09 7.48
CA GLN A 83 -10.94 -0.65 7.20
C GLN A 83 -10.33 0.17 8.35
N ALA A 84 -10.38 -0.32 9.59
CA ALA A 84 -9.79 0.41 10.72
C ALA A 84 -8.25 0.40 10.67
N GLY A 85 -7.66 -0.51 9.88
CA GLY A 85 -6.21 -0.50 9.61
C GLY A 85 -5.75 0.53 8.59
N ARG A 86 -6.66 1.31 7.98
CA ARG A 86 -6.30 2.39 7.04
C ARG A 86 -5.61 3.54 7.80
N LEU A 87 -4.56 4.07 7.19
CA LEU A 87 -3.71 5.10 7.74
C LEU A 87 -4.21 6.49 7.32
N ASP A 88 -4.02 7.49 8.18
CA ASP A 88 -4.10 8.88 7.75
C ASP A 88 -2.80 9.27 7.02
N ILE A 89 -2.82 9.21 5.68
CA ILE A 89 -1.68 9.62 4.84
C ILE A 89 -1.37 11.12 5.01
N GLY A 90 -2.37 11.94 5.28
CA GLY A 90 -2.18 13.37 5.59
C GLY A 90 -1.29 13.55 6.81
N ALA A 91 -1.63 12.86 7.91
CA ALA A 91 -0.87 12.87 9.14
C ALA A 91 0.56 12.32 8.95
N LEU A 92 0.74 11.27 8.15
CA LEU A 92 2.08 10.72 7.83
C LEU A 92 3.01 11.73 7.12
N HIS A 93 2.44 12.67 6.37
CA HIS A 93 3.19 13.72 5.67
C HIS A 93 3.35 15.02 6.49
N ALA A 94 2.77 15.10 7.68
CA ALA A 94 2.98 16.23 8.58
C ALA A 94 4.46 16.34 8.96
N LYS A 95 5.00 17.56 8.94
CA LYS A 95 6.38 17.84 9.33
C LYS A 95 6.41 18.43 10.74
N TYR A 96 7.38 17.99 11.53
CA TYR A 96 7.59 18.33 12.95
C TYR A 96 6.46 17.81 13.85
N VAL A 97 6.79 16.79 14.65
CA VAL A 97 6.02 16.34 15.82
C VAL A 97 6.79 16.79 17.06
#